data_AF-A0AAV3HCW8-F1
#
_entry.id   AF-A0AAV3HCW8-F1
#
_cell.length_a   1.000
_cell.length_b   1.000
_cell.length_c   1.000
_cell.angle_alpha   90.00
_cell.angle_beta   90.00
_cell.angle_gamma   90.00
#
_symmetry.space_group_name_H-M   'P 1'
#
loop_
_entity.id
_entity.type
_entity.pdbx_description
1 polymer ?
#
loop_
_entity_poly.entity_id
_entity_poly.type
_entity_poly.pdbx_seq_one_letter_code
_entity_poly.pdbx_strand_id
1 'polypeptide(L)'
;MEDPEAILRYGRNLLKMDAFGCTSRGQAHRAGLWVIKTGLLETQTVDFTLGSQGLRHTPGDIIEICDNDYAGTMTGGRILSIDAASRT
;
A
#
# COMPACT_ATOMS: atom_id res chain seq x y z
N MET A 1 23.31 1.58 -7.30
CA MET A 1 22.59 1.81 -6.05
C MET A 1 21.91 0.51 -5.69
N GLU A 2 22.00 0.06 -4.46
CA GLU A 2 21.60 -1.29 -4.06
C GLU A 2 21.25 -1.32 -2.58
N ASP A 3 20.44 -2.30 -2.17
CA ASP A 3 20.06 -2.55 -0.79
C ASP A 3 20.60 -3.94 -0.38
N PRO A 4 21.69 -4.01 0.40
CA PRO A 4 22.33 -5.27 0.75
C PRO A 4 21.44 -6.23 1.54
N GLU A 5 20.56 -5.71 2.40
CA GLU A 5 19.65 -6.53 3.22
C GLU A 5 18.56 -7.14 2.34
N ALA A 6 17.98 -6.34 1.45
CA ALA A 6 17.02 -6.84 0.47
C ALA A 6 17.66 -7.86 -0.49
N ILE A 7 18.91 -7.65 -0.92
CA ILE A 7 19.65 -8.60 -1.77
C ILE A 7 19.88 -9.92 -1.03
N LEU A 8 20.22 -9.87 0.26
CA LEU A 8 20.39 -11.08 1.06
C LEU A 8 19.07 -11.86 1.18
N ARG A 9 17.95 -11.16 1.32
CA ARG A 9 16.63 -11.77 1.52
C ARG A 9 15.99 -12.30 0.23
N TYR A 10 16.06 -11.54 -0.85
CA TYR A 10 15.33 -11.80 -2.10
C TYR A 10 16.23 -12.15 -3.29
N GLY A 11 17.55 -12.10 -3.11
CA GLY A 11 18.50 -12.17 -4.21
C GLY A 11 18.59 -10.86 -4.99
N ARG A 12 19.55 -10.80 -5.91
CA ARG A 12 19.78 -9.61 -6.73
C ARG A 12 18.75 -9.51 -7.86
N ASN A 13 17.79 -8.61 -7.70
CA ASN A 13 16.82 -8.25 -8.75
C ASN A 13 17.21 -6.92 -9.41
N LEU A 14 17.64 -6.96 -10.68
CA LEU A 14 18.12 -5.79 -11.40
C LEU A 14 16.99 -5.14 -12.22
N LEU A 15 16.60 -3.92 -11.86
CA LEU A 15 15.75 -3.08 -12.69
C LEU A 15 16.60 -2.07 -13.48
N LYS A 16 16.33 -1.95 -14.79
CA LYS A 16 16.83 -0.85 -15.63
C LYS A 16 15.72 0.19 -15.77
N MET A 17 16.02 1.44 -15.49
CA MET A 17 15.08 2.56 -15.60
C MET A 17 15.76 3.80 -16.16
N ASP A 18 14.97 4.65 -16.82
CA ASP A 18 15.39 5.97 -17.27
C ASP A 18 14.66 7.05 -16.47
N ALA A 19 15.43 7.90 -15.78
CA ALA A 19 14.88 9.07 -15.09
C ALA A 19 14.71 10.22 -16.08
N PHE A 20 13.55 10.27 -16.77
CA PHE A 20 13.25 11.29 -17.77
C PHE A 20 13.39 12.71 -17.20
N GLY A 21 14.03 13.61 -17.94
CA GLY A 21 14.23 15.01 -17.52
C GLY A 21 15.22 15.20 -16.36
N CYS A 22 15.99 14.18 -16.00
CA CYS A 22 17.02 14.29 -14.97
C CYS A 22 18.17 15.21 -15.41
N THR A 23 18.40 16.29 -14.68
CA THR A 23 19.47 17.28 -14.95
C THR A 23 20.61 17.22 -13.94
N SER A 24 20.51 16.35 -12.92
CA SER A 24 21.52 16.25 -11.87
C SER A 24 21.68 14.84 -11.33
N ARG A 25 22.90 14.51 -10.87
CA ARG A 25 23.19 13.24 -10.19
C ARG A 25 22.28 13.01 -8.98
N GLY A 26 21.92 14.06 -8.26
CA GLY A 26 21.04 13.98 -7.09
C GLY A 26 19.61 13.55 -7.43
N GLN A 27 19.07 13.98 -8.59
CA GLN A 27 17.77 13.51 -9.08
C GLN A 27 17.82 12.04 -9.46
N ALA A 28 18.83 11.61 -10.23
CA ALA A 28 19.03 10.20 -10.56
C ALA A 28 19.15 9.34 -9.30
N HIS A 29 19.83 9.84 -8.28
CA HIS A 29 19.96 9.16 -7.00
C HIS A 29 18.62 9.02 -6.28
N ARG A 30 17.83 10.09 -6.15
CA ARG A 30 16.51 10.00 -5.50
C ARG A 30 15.54 9.09 -6.26
N ALA A 31 15.55 9.13 -7.59
CA ALA A 31 14.74 8.24 -8.42
C ALA A 31 15.10 6.76 -8.17
N GLY A 32 16.39 6.43 -8.11
CA GLY A 32 16.82 5.06 -7.84
C GLY A 32 16.45 4.58 -6.43
N LEU A 33 16.59 5.45 -5.42
CA LEU A 33 16.14 5.15 -4.06
C LEU A 33 14.64 4.93 -4.01
N TRP A 34 13.85 5.79 -4.67
CA TRP A 34 12.40 5.69 -4.71
C TRP A 34 11.95 4.36 -5.32
N VAL A 35 12.53 3.95 -6.45
CA VAL A 35 12.22 2.65 -7.07
C VAL A 35 12.53 1.47 -6.16
N ILE A 36 13.69 1.46 -5.49
CA ILE A 36 14.04 0.38 -4.56
C ILE A 36 13.06 0.36 -3.38
N LYS A 37 12.75 1.54 -2.81
CA LYS A 37 11.90 1.61 -1.62
C LYS A 37 10.44 1.25 -1.91
N THR A 38 9.88 1.74 -3.01
CA THR A 38 8.54 1.38 -3.47
C THR A 38 8.44 -0.11 -3.77
N GLY A 39 9.40 -0.68 -4.51
CA GLY A 39 9.42 -2.12 -4.78
C GLY A 39 9.52 -3.01 -3.52
N LEU A 40 10.06 -2.48 -2.42
CA LEU A 40 10.16 -3.21 -1.15
C LEU A 40 8.98 -2.98 -0.21
N LEU A 41 8.40 -1.77 -0.20
CA LEU A 41 7.36 -1.39 0.75
C LEU A 41 5.95 -1.52 0.16
N GLU A 42 5.76 -1.15 -1.11
CA GLU A 42 4.46 -1.10 -1.79
C GLU A 42 4.17 -2.45 -2.46
N THR A 43 4.21 -3.52 -1.68
CA THR A 43 4.04 -4.91 -2.17
C THR A 43 2.61 -5.43 -2.08
N GLN A 44 1.72 -4.66 -1.44
CA GLN A 44 0.34 -5.04 -1.20
C GLN A 44 -0.60 -3.97 -1.80
N THR A 45 -1.73 -4.42 -2.33
CA THR A 45 -2.78 -3.57 -2.87
C THR A 45 -4.12 -4.12 -2.37
N VAL A 46 -5.04 -3.23 -2.07
CA VAL A 46 -6.41 -3.58 -1.67
C VAL A 46 -7.40 -2.92 -2.60
N ASP A 47 -8.47 -3.63 -2.92
CA ASP A 47 -9.64 -3.09 -3.60
C ASP A 47 -10.80 -3.08 -2.60
N PHE A 48 -11.43 -1.91 -2.41
CA PHE A 48 -12.54 -1.76 -1.48
C PHE A 48 -13.57 -0.77 -2.01
N THR A 49 -14.82 -0.96 -1.62
CA THR A 49 -15.92 -0.06 -1.99
C THR A 49 -16.37 0.75 -0.78
N LEU A 50 -16.54 2.06 -0.97
CA LEU A 50 -17.00 2.98 0.05
C LEU A 50 -18.42 3.47 -0.23
N GLY A 51 -19.14 3.86 0.83
CA GLY A 51 -20.36 4.68 0.70
C GLY A 51 -20.03 6.17 0.65
N SER A 52 -21.01 7.03 0.94
CA SER A 52 -20.84 8.50 0.97
C SER A 52 -19.73 9.01 1.90
N GLN A 53 -19.36 8.22 2.92
CA GLN A 53 -18.24 8.53 3.83
C GLN A 53 -16.89 8.63 3.10
N GLY A 54 -16.75 7.98 1.95
CA GLY A 54 -15.53 8.06 1.13
C GLY A 54 -15.31 9.43 0.48
N LEU A 55 -16.34 10.28 0.41
CA LEU A 55 -16.26 11.60 -0.21
C LEU A 55 -15.35 12.58 0.56
N ARG A 56 -14.98 12.24 1.80
CA ARG A 56 -14.02 13.02 2.59
C ARG A 56 -12.59 12.92 2.06
N HIS A 57 -12.27 11.88 1.31
CA HIS A 57 -10.91 11.61 0.85
C HIS A 57 -10.64 12.09 -0.57
N THR A 58 -9.42 12.57 -0.79
CA THR A 58 -8.92 12.94 -2.12
C THR A 58 -7.83 11.98 -2.61
N PRO A 59 -7.64 11.81 -3.94
CA PRO A 59 -6.53 11.02 -4.45
C PRO A 59 -5.19 11.52 -3.89
N GLY A 60 -4.42 10.61 -3.26
CA GLY A 60 -3.16 10.93 -2.59
C GLY A 60 -3.26 10.99 -1.06
N ASP A 61 -4.46 10.94 -0.49
CA ASP A 61 -4.63 10.81 0.97
C ASP A 61 -4.05 9.48 1.47
N ILE A 62 -3.40 9.53 2.63
CA ILE A 62 -2.93 8.33 3.34
C ILE A 62 -4.03 7.89 4.29
N ILE A 63 -4.46 6.63 4.14
CA ILE A 63 -5.50 6.02 4.99
C ILE A 63 -5.00 4.72 5.60
N GLU A 64 -5.51 4.39 6.77
CA GLU A 64 -5.33 3.07 7.39
C GLU A 64 -6.49 2.14 6.99
N ILE A 65 -6.17 0.86 6.78
CA ILE A 65 -7.13 -0.16 6.39
C ILE A 65 -7.23 -1.19 7.51
N CYS A 66 -8.42 -1.33 8.08
CA CYS A 66 -8.76 -2.41 9.00
C CYS A 66 -9.42 -3.55 8.21
N ASP A 67 -8.61 -4.46 7.69
CA ASP A 67 -9.06 -5.62 6.91
C ASP A 67 -9.26 -6.86 7.81
N ASN A 68 -10.51 -7.30 7.96
CA ASN A 68 -10.87 -8.45 8.78
C ASN A 68 -10.41 -9.79 8.17
N ASP A 69 -10.35 -9.88 6.84
CA ASP A 69 -9.93 -11.10 6.13
C ASP A 69 -8.42 -11.28 6.28
N TYR A 70 -7.66 -10.19 6.19
CA TYR A 70 -6.23 -10.19 6.48
C TYR A 70 -5.93 -10.45 7.96
N ALA A 71 -6.69 -9.84 8.88
CA ALA A 71 -6.49 -10.00 10.32
C ALA A 71 -6.94 -11.36 10.86
N GLY A 72 -7.81 -12.08 10.13
CA GLY A 72 -8.41 -13.34 10.58
C GLY A 72 -9.37 -13.19 11.76
N THR A 73 -9.84 -11.98 12.05
CA THR A 73 -10.77 -11.68 13.13
C THR A 73 -11.64 -10.48 12.80
N MET A 74 -12.86 -10.47 13.35
CA MET A 74 -13.80 -9.36 13.18
C MET A 74 -13.40 -8.17 14.05
N THR A 75 -12.69 -7.22 13.45
CA THR A 75 -12.24 -5.98 14.11
C THR A 75 -13.35 -4.91 14.11
N GLY A 76 -14.26 -4.96 13.13
CA GLY A 76 -15.40 -4.04 13.02
C GLY A 76 -16.27 -4.30 11.78
N GLY A 77 -17.31 -3.48 11.60
CA GLY A 77 -18.20 -3.57 10.42
C GLY A 77 -19.44 -2.68 10.52
N ARG A 78 -20.22 -2.62 9.44
CA ARG A 78 -21.56 -2.00 9.45
C ARG A 78 -22.62 -3.08 9.66
N ILE A 79 -23.61 -2.76 10.49
CA ILE A 79 -24.80 -3.61 10.64
C ILE A 79 -25.63 -3.51 9.36
N LEU A 80 -25.82 -4.63 8.67
CA LEU A 80 -26.62 -4.69 7.45
C LEU A 80 -28.10 -4.99 7.73
N SER A 81 -28.36 -5.79 8.77
CA SER A 81 -29.69 -6.21 9.19
C SER A 81 -29.69 -6.59 10.66
N ILE A 82 -30.85 -6.49 11.29
CA ILE A 82 -31.09 -6.95 12.65
C ILE A 82 -32.23 -7.98 12.58
N ASP A 83 -32.04 -9.15 13.17
CA ASP A 83 -33.13 -10.08 13.42
C ASP A 83 -33.72 -9.81 14.81
N ALA A 84 -34.92 -9.23 14.84
CA ALA A 84 -35.61 -8.89 16.09
C ALA A 84 -36.21 -10.11 16.82
N ALA A 85 -36.28 -11.28 16.17
CA ALA A 85 -36.78 -12.52 16.79
C ALA A 85 -35.70 -13.24 17.60
N SER A 86 -34.42 -13.04 17.28
CA SER A 86 -33.26 -13.51 18.04
C SER A 86 -33.07 -12.68 19.32
N ARG A 87 -33.96 -12.85 20.31
CA ARG A 87 -33.69 -12.40 21.68
C ARG A 87 -32.87 -13.48 22.40
N THR A 88 -31.74 -13.07 22.97
CA THR A 88 -31.01 -13.82 24.00
C THR A 88 -31.87 -14.05 25.23
#